data_AF-A0A1J5QDA1-F1
#
_entry.id   AF-A0A1J5QDA1-F1
#
_cell.length_a   1.000
_cell.length_b   1.000
_cell.length_c   1.000
_cell.angle_alpha   90.00
_cell.angle_beta   90.00
_cell.angle_gamma   90.00
#
_symmetry.space_group_name_H-M   'P 1'
#
loop_
_entity.id
_entity.type
_entity.pdbx_description
1 polymer ?
#
loop_
_entity_poly.entity_id
_entity_poly.type
_entity_poly.pdbx_seq_one_letter_code
_entity_poly.pdbx_strand_id
1 'polypeptide(L)'
;MARRAVADWFLIANPIKPVFIRVNALSSEMHSDDLHILQRVRPAGLVLPKCEGIDDLLTFDEVLCGYEDRSGWPPHSVSAIAIATETARGMQRIHTFDRPVPRLSGILWGAEDLAASLGVRSLREAQGHYKATALRARDAALFASHACGVSAIDAVYTGLDDLVGLEAETRNHASLGFTAKAAIHPAQITVIHQAQRPSDDDMAWAQEVITELQDGAKASGRVRGAMVDQPHLSAARRIKLLSSSK
;
A
#
# COMPACT_ATOMS: atom_id res chain seq x y z
N MET A 1 5.62 -18.57 20.30
CA MET A 1 7.02 -18.07 20.31
C MET A 1 7.13 -16.72 19.58
N ALA A 2 6.70 -16.60 18.33
CA ALA A 2 6.80 -15.36 17.54
C ALA A 2 6.09 -14.14 18.18
N ARG A 3 4.81 -14.28 18.60
CA ARG A 3 4.04 -13.18 19.24
C ARG A 3 4.77 -12.54 20.41
N ARG A 4 5.32 -13.38 21.29
CA ARG A 4 6.08 -12.94 22.47
C ARG A 4 7.34 -12.18 22.07
N ALA A 5 8.10 -12.71 21.11
CA ALA A 5 9.30 -12.04 20.61
C ALA A 5 9.00 -10.66 20.01
N VAL A 6 7.89 -10.50 19.27
CA VAL A 6 7.46 -9.21 18.72
C VAL A 6 7.11 -8.22 19.82
N ALA A 7 6.34 -8.65 20.83
CA ALA A 7 5.96 -7.81 21.97
C ALA A 7 7.20 -7.36 22.77
N ASP A 8 8.09 -8.31 23.09
CA ASP A 8 9.32 -8.05 23.84
C ASP A 8 10.23 -7.09 23.06
N TRP A 9 10.41 -7.30 21.75
CA TRP A 9 11.16 -6.38 20.90
C TRP A 9 10.53 -4.99 20.87
N PHE A 10 9.22 -4.86 20.72
CA PHE A 10 8.53 -3.57 20.64
C PHE A 10 8.75 -2.75 21.92
N LEU A 11 8.64 -3.38 23.09
CA LEU A 11 8.88 -2.75 24.39
C LEU A 11 10.33 -2.31 24.58
N ILE A 12 11.29 -3.12 24.15
CA ILE A 12 12.72 -2.80 24.25
C ILE A 12 13.13 -1.71 23.26
N ALA A 13 12.71 -1.85 22.00
CA ALA A 13 13.09 -0.96 20.92
C ALA A 13 12.42 0.42 21.03
N ASN A 14 11.23 0.49 21.67
CA ASN A 14 10.42 1.70 21.82
C ASN A 14 10.42 2.58 20.55
N PRO A 15 9.91 2.05 19.43
CA PRO A 15 10.15 2.60 18.11
C PRO A 15 9.50 3.98 17.95
N ILE A 16 10.30 4.94 17.47
CA ILE A 16 9.83 6.30 17.15
C ILE A 16 9.14 6.33 15.77
N LYS A 17 9.54 5.42 14.87
CA LYS A 17 8.88 5.26 13.57
C LYS A 17 7.60 4.43 13.71
N PRO A 18 6.57 4.68 12.88
CA PRO A 18 5.37 3.85 12.85
C PRO A 18 5.73 2.38 12.61
N VAL A 19 5.30 1.51 13.52
CA VAL A 19 5.47 0.06 13.38
C VAL A 19 4.12 -0.57 13.12
N PHE A 20 4.08 -1.39 12.07
CA PHE A 20 2.94 -2.22 11.72
C PHE A 20 3.26 -3.69 12.00
N ILE A 21 2.33 -4.41 12.60
CA ILE A 21 2.50 -5.83 12.92
C ILE A 21 1.58 -6.65 12.00
N ARG A 22 2.16 -7.52 11.18
CA ARG A 22 1.37 -8.46 10.37
C ARG A 22 0.85 -9.59 11.25
N VAL A 23 -0.47 -9.71 11.33
CA VAL A 23 -1.16 -10.79 12.05
C VAL A 23 -1.49 -11.94 11.09
N ASN A 24 -1.96 -13.06 11.62
CA ASN A 24 -2.55 -14.13 10.83
C ASN A 24 -3.87 -13.67 10.18
N ALA A 25 -4.27 -14.32 9.10
CA ALA A 25 -5.54 -14.03 8.40
C ALA A 25 -6.75 -14.26 9.33
N LEU A 26 -7.86 -13.54 9.11
CA LEU A 26 -9.09 -13.69 9.91
C LEU A 26 -9.61 -15.13 10.00
N SER A 27 -9.43 -15.91 8.93
CA SER A 27 -9.85 -17.31 8.85
C SER A 27 -8.94 -18.28 9.63
N SER A 28 -7.82 -17.81 10.17
CA SER A 28 -6.88 -18.62 10.94
C SER A 28 -7.31 -18.75 12.39
N GLU A 29 -7.26 -19.97 12.94
CA GLU A 29 -7.46 -20.23 14.38
C GLU A 29 -6.47 -19.44 15.27
N MET A 30 -5.34 -19.02 14.69
CA MET A 30 -4.31 -18.24 15.37
C MET A 30 -4.56 -16.73 15.38
N HIS A 31 -5.60 -16.23 14.69
CA HIS A 31 -5.84 -14.80 14.53
C HIS A 31 -6.11 -14.09 15.86
N SER A 32 -7.06 -14.62 16.64
CA SER A 32 -7.44 -14.06 17.94
C SER A 32 -6.25 -13.98 18.89
N ASP A 33 -5.42 -15.02 18.90
CA ASP A 33 -4.20 -15.06 19.69
C ASP A 33 -3.18 -13.99 19.33
N ASP A 34 -3.05 -13.65 18.04
CA ASP A 34 -2.14 -12.59 17.61
C ASP A 34 -2.59 -11.24 18.17
N LEU A 35 -3.90 -10.98 18.21
CA LEU A 35 -4.46 -9.73 18.71
C LEU A 35 -4.25 -9.50 20.20
N HIS A 36 -3.97 -10.57 20.97
CA HIS A 36 -3.55 -10.41 22.37
C HIS A 36 -2.27 -9.58 22.54
N ILE A 37 -1.48 -9.38 21.47
CA ILE A 37 -0.35 -8.45 21.50
C ILE A 37 -0.77 -7.02 21.87
N LEU A 38 -1.99 -6.62 21.51
CA LEU A 38 -2.56 -5.31 21.80
C LEU A 38 -2.83 -5.09 23.30
N GLN A 39 -2.86 -6.15 24.11
CA GLN A 39 -2.93 -5.99 25.57
C GLN A 39 -1.61 -5.50 26.17
N ARG A 40 -0.52 -5.56 25.41
CA ARG A 40 0.84 -5.26 25.87
C ARG A 40 1.44 -4.04 25.20
N VAL A 41 1.18 -3.86 23.91
CA VAL A 41 1.79 -2.79 23.10
C VAL A 41 0.78 -2.19 22.15
N ARG A 42 0.94 -0.89 21.88
CA ARG A 42 0.14 -0.16 20.89
C ARG A 42 0.98 0.09 19.63
N PRO A 43 0.86 -0.74 18.57
CA PRO A 43 1.50 -0.44 17.29
C PRO A 43 0.79 0.72 16.59
N ALA A 44 1.43 1.30 15.57
CA ALA A 44 0.79 2.30 14.72
C ALA A 44 -0.32 1.68 13.86
N GLY A 45 -0.22 0.38 13.60
CA GLY A 45 -1.26 -0.38 12.93
C GLY A 45 -0.97 -1.86 12.83
N LEU A 46 -1.90 -2.58 12.22
CA LEU A 46 -1.77 -3.99 11.89
C LEU A 46 -1.83 -4.20 10.38
N VAL A 47 -1.17 -5.26 9.91
CA VAL A 47 -1.31 -5.72 8.51
C VAL A 47 -2.18 -6.98 8.52
N LEU A 48 -3.31 -6.93 7.84
CA LEU A 48 -4.27 -8.02 7.71
C LEU A 48 -4.03 -8.75 6.37
N PRO A 49 -3.44 -9.95 6.37
CA PRO A 49 -3.32 -10.77 5.16
C PRO A 49 -4.65 -11.44 4.80
N LYS A 50 -4.77 -11.82 3.54
CA LYS A 50 -5.88 -12.56 2.92
C LYS A 50 -7.20 -11.86 3.19
N CYS A 51 -7.20 -10.53 3.03
CA CYS A 51 -8.39 -9.71 3.17
C CYS A 51 -9.23 -9.86 1.90
N GLU A 52 -10.42 -10.43 2.01
CA GLU A 52 -11.27 -10.78 0.87
C GLU A 52 -12.44 -9.81 0.67
N GLY A 53 -12.43 -8.65 1.32
CA GLY A 53 -13.40 -7.58 1.08
C GLY A 53 -13.48 -6.57 2.23
N ILE A 54 -14.40 -5.62 2.10
CA ILE A 54 -14.65 -4.62 3.14
C ILE A 54 -15.25 -5.25 4.41
N ASP A 55 -16.03 -6.32 4.29
CA ASP A 55 -16.65 -7.02 5.43
C ASP A 55 -15.60 -7.58 6.42
N ASP A 56 -14.47 -8.06 5.89
CA ASP A 56 -13.33 -8.51 6.69
C ASP A 56 -12.75 -7.33 7.49
N LEU A 57 -12.64 -6.16 6.88
CA LEU A 57 -12.14 -4.96 7.54
C LEU A 57 -13.11 -4.42 8.58
N LEU A 58 -14.42 -4.51 8.35
CA LEU A 58 -15.43 -4.12 9.34
C LEU A 58 -15.42 -5.06 10.55
N THR A 59 -15.29 -6.37 10.31
CA THR A 59 -15.09 -7.35 11.39
C THR A 59 -13.82 -7.05 12.18
N PHE A 60 -12.73 -6.73 11.46
CA PHE A 60 -11.45 -6.39 12.08
C PHE A 60 -11.52 -5.09 12.89
N ASP A 61 -12.21 -4.08 12.36
CA ASP A 61 -12.50 -2.80 13.02
C ASP A 61 -13.19 -2.98 14.37
N GLU A 62 -14.29 -3.74 14.41
CA GLU A 62 -15.06 -4.00 15.63
C GLU A 62 -14.19 -4.63 16.73
N VAL A 63 -13.36 -5.60 16.36
CA VAL A 63 -12.45 -6.27 17.31
C VAL A 63 -11.42 -5.29 17.85
N LEU A 64 -10.84 -4.44 16.99
CA LEU A 64 -9.84 -3.46 17.39
C LEU A 64 -10.42 -2.35 18.26
N CYS A 65 -11.63 -1.87 17.98
CA CYS A 65 -12.35 -0.93 18.83
C CYS A 65 -12.50 -1.51 20.25
N GLY A 66 -12.84 -2.79 20.39
CA GLY A 66 -12.90 -3.43 21.70
C GLY A 66 -11.55 -3.45 22.45
N TYR A 67 -10.41 -3.60 21.75
CA TYR A 67 -9.09 -3.50 22.38
C TYR A 67 -8.74 -2.07 22.79
N GLU A 68 -9.10 -1.09 21.97
CA GLU A 68 -8.88 0.32 22.26
C GLU A 68 -9.66 0.76 23.50
N ASP A 69 -10.95 0.40 23.57
CA ASP A 69 -11.82 0.72 24.70
C ASP A 69 -11.28 0.13 26.01
N ARG A 70 -10.92 -1.16 26.00
CA ARG A 70 -10.36 -1.84 27.20
C ARG A 70 -9.02 -1.26 27.64
N SER A 71 -8.25 -0.72 26.70
CA SER A 71 -6.91 -0.17 26.96
C SER A 71 -6.93 1.34 27.22
N GLY A 72 -8.09 1.99 27.11
CA GLY A 72 -8.24 3.44 27.22
C GLY A 72 -7.52 4.21 26.11
N TRP A 73 -7.36 3.59 24.93
CA TRP A 73 -6.72 4.24 23.79
C TRP A 73 -7.71 5.11 23.02
N PRO A 74 -7.26 6.14 22.30
CA PRO A 74 -8.14 6.90 21.43
C PRO A 74 -8.83 5.98 20.41
N PRO A 75 -10.07 6.26 20.01
CA PRO A 75 -10.73 5.51 18.95
C PRO A 75 -9.91 5.57 17.66
N HIS A 76 -9.84 4.45 16.95
CA HIS A 76 -9.23 4.33 15.62
C HIS A 76 -7.73 4.67 15.58
N SER A 77 -7.06 4.46 16.70
CA SER A 77 -5.67 4.83 16.92
C SER A 77 -4.65 3.76 16.50
N VAL A 78 -5.11 2.54 16.23
CA VAL A 78 -4.32 1.45 15.63
C VAL A 78 -4.76 1.28 14.17
N SER A 79 -4.06 1.80 13.17
CA SER A 79 -4.50 1.70 11.76
C SER A 79 -4.46 0.27 11.19
N ALA A 80 -4.99 0.06 9.98
CA ALA A 80 -4.97 -1.22 9.28
C ALA A 80 -4.41 -1.08 7.86
N ILE A 81 -3.55 -2.02 7.46
CA ILE A 81 -3.18 -2.25 6.05
C ILE A 81 -3.77 -3.59 5.64
N ALA A 82 -4.54 -3.62 4.55
CA ALA A 82 -5.08 -4.86 4.00
C ALA A 82 -4.16 -5.41 2.90
N ILE A 83 -3.90 -6.71 2.90
CA ILE A 83 -3.38 -7.39 1.71
C ILE A 83 -4.58 -8.01 0.97
N ALA A 84 -5.06 -7.33 -0.07
CA ALA A 84 -6.40 -7.57 -0.62
C ALA A 84 -6.42 -8.51 -1.83
N THR A 85 -5.50 -8.34 -2.78
CA THR A 85 -5.46 -9.12 -4.02
C THR A 85 -4.42 -10.23 -4.00
N GLU A 86 -4.36 -10.97 -2.87
CA GLU A 86 -3.46 -12.12 -2.68
C GLU A 86 -4.17 -13.47 -2.62
N THR A 87 -5.49 -13.51 -2.78
CA THR A 87 -6.28 -14.74 -2.96
C THR A 87 -7.22 -14.63 -4.16
N ALA A 88 -7.63 -15.77 -4.71
CA ALA A 88 -8.58 -15.81 -5.81
C ALA A 88 -9.95 -15.21 -5.43
N ARG A 89 -10.41 -15.41 -4.18
CA ARG A 89 -11.65 -14.81 -3.69
C ARG A 89 -11.48 -13.31 -3.47
N GLY A 90 -10.36 -12.86 -2.91
CA GLY A 90 -10.03 -11.43 -2.80
C GLY A 90 -10.07 -10.74 -4.17
N MET A 91 -9.56 -11.38 -5.22
CA MET A 91 -9.68 -10.89 -6.59
C MET A 91 -11.12 -10.73 -7.10
N GLN A 92 -12.03 -11.64 -6.74
CA GLN A 92 -13.44 -11.52 -7.12
C GLN A 92 -14.16 -10.42 -6.34
N ARG A 93 -13.77 -10.21 -5.09
CA ARG A 93 -14.42 -9.29 -4.15
C ARG A 93 -13.73 -7.94 -4.01
N ILE A 94 -12.64 -7.69 -4.73
CA ILE A 94 -11.92 -6.41 -4.68
C ILE A 94 -12.81 -5.20 -5.00
N HIS A 95 -13.89 -5.40 -5.75
CA HIS A 95 -14.89 -4.37 -6.06
C HIS A 95 -15.62 -3.83 -4.81
N THR A 96 -15.59 -4.53 -3.66
CA THR A 96 -16.19 -4.04 -2.43
C THR A 96 -15.41 -2.89 -1.78
N PHE A 97 -14.16 -2.66 -2.22
CA PHE A 97 -13.34 -1.52 -1.80
C PHE A 97 -13.71 -0.28 -2.63
N ASP A 98 -14.95 0.18 -2.48
CA ASP A 98 -15.56 1.23 -3.29
C ASP A 98 -15.70 2.58 -2.57
N ARG A 99 -15.32 2.63 -1.29
CA ARG A 99 -15.47 3.80 -0.41
C ARG A 99 -14.44 3.80 0.71
N PRO A 100 -14.21 4.94 1.37
CA PRO A 100 -13.39 4.99 2.58
C PRO A 100 -13.87 3.98 3.64
N VAL A 101 -12.91 3.27 4.24
CA VAL A 101 -13.15 2.23 5.25
C VAL A 101 -12.53 2.70 6.58
N PRO A 102 -13.21 2.54 7.72
CA PRO A 102 -12.63 2.85 9.02
C PRO A 102 -11.24 2.26 9.20
N ARG A 103 -10.31 3.08 9.69
CA ARG A 103 -8.94 2.71 10.12
C ARG A 103 -8.01 2.20 9.01
N LEU A 104 -8.53 1.89 7.82
CA LEU A 104 -7.74 1.47 6.65
C LEU A 104 -6.83 2.61 6.21
N SER A 105 -5.52 2.35 6.17
CA SER A 105 -4.49 3.32 5.79
C SER A 105 -3.71 2.93 4.54
N GLY A 106 -3.83 1.69 4.09
CA GLY A 106 -3.30 1.26 2.81
C GLY A 106 -3.78 -0.11 2.36
N ILE A 107 -3.66 -0.36 1.06
CA ILE A 107 -3.91 -1.67 0.45
C ILE A 107 -2.61 -2.13 -0.23
N LEU A 108 -2.18 -3.33 0.13
CA LEU A 108 -1.08 -4.07 -0.46
C LEU A 108 -1.65 -5.20 -1.34
N TRP A 109 -0.88 -5.62 -2.35
CA TRP A 109 -1.15 -6.86 -3.09
C TRP A 109 0.00 -7.86 -2.94
N GLY A 110 -0.29 -9.15 -3.15
CA GLY A 110 0.68 -10.24 -2.97
C GLY A 110 0.66 -11.21 -4.15
N ALA A 111 1.72 -11.20 -4.97
CA ALA A 111 1.80 -12.03 -6.17
C ALA A 111 2.04 -13.51 -5.84
N GLU A 112 2.87 -13.78 -4.84
CA GLU A 112 3.31 -15.11 -4.41
C GLU A 112 2.15 -15.89 -3.78
N ASP A 113 1.43 -15.26 -2.86
CA ASP A 113 0.25 -15.85 -2.22
C ASP A 113 -0.91 -16.00 -3.23
N LEU A 114 -1.06 -15.07 -4.18
CA LEU A 114 -2.02 -15.24 -5.27
C LEU A 114 -1.67 -16.44 -6.17
N ALA A 115 -0.38 -16.63 -6.48
CA ALA A 115 0.08 -17.80 -7.23
C ALA A 115 -0.30 -19.10 -6.53
N ALA A 116 -0.03 -19.18 -5.22
CA ALA A 116 -0.42 -20.31 -4.38
C ALA A 116 -1.93 -20.51 -4.36
N SER A 117 -2.71 -19.44 -4.20
CA SER A 117 -4.17 -19.49 -4.22
C SER A 117 -4.75 -19.98 -5.56
N LEU A 118 -4.04 -19.75 -6.68
CA LEU A 118 -4.45 -20.19 -8.01
C LEU A 118 -3.89 -21.59 -8.38
N GLY A 119 -3.07 -22.19 -7.52
CA GLY A 119 -2.44 -23.49 -7.79
C GLY A 119 -1.34 -23.43 -8.86
N VAL A 120 -0.70 -22.28 -9.05
CA VAL A 120 0.39 -22.10 -10.01
C VAL A 120 1.70 -21.80 -9.30
N ARG A 121 2.82 -22.29 -9.85
CA ARG A 121 4.15 -22.10 -9.25
C ARG A 121 4.59 -20.63 -9.22
N SER A 122 4.27 -19.87 -10.26
CA SER A 122 4.73 -18.49 -10.40
C SER A 122 3.84 -17.69 -11.35
N LEU A 123 3.53 -16.46 -10.93
CA LEU A 123 2.90 -15.44 -11.75
C LEU A 123 3.91 -14.54 -12.47
N ARG A 124 5.20 -14.89 -12.46
CA ARG A 124 6.22 -14.26 -13.29
C ARG A 124 6.59 -15.15 -14.46
N GLU A 125 6.96 -14.52 -15.57
CA GLU A 125 7.55 -15.15 -16.75
C GLU A 125 9.00 -15.53 -16.49
N ALA A 126 9.62 -16.30 -17.40
CA ALA A 126 11.01 -16.72 -17.25
C ALA A 126 11.98 -15.53 -17.18
N GLN A 127 11.61 -14.43 -17.84
CA GLN A 127 12.36 -13.16 -17.88
C GLN A 127 12.11 -12.30 -16.62
N GLY A 128 11.28 -12.74 -15.68
CA GLY A 128 11.02 -12.05 -14.42
C GLY A 128 9.83 -11.08 -14.45
N HIS A 129 9.28 -10.75 -15.62
CA HIS A 129 8.09 -9.89 -15.72
C HIS A 129 6.83 -10.55 -15.15
N TYR A 130 5.92 -9.76 -14.60
CA TYR A 130 4.61 -10.26 -14.18
C TYR A 130 3.77 -10.69 -15.39
N LYS A 131 3.15 -11.87 -15.28
CA LYS A 131 2.10 -12.33 -16.21
C LYS A 131 0.85 -11.45 -16.07
N ALA A 132 0.02 -11.43 -17.11
CA ALA A 132 -1.23 -10.65 -17.13
C ALA A 132 -2.12 -10.86 -15.90
N THR A 133 -2.17 -12.08 -15.34
CA THR A 133 -2.93 -12.37 -14.11
C THR A 133 -2.42 -11.59 -12.90
N ALA A 134 -1.09 -11.48 -12.70
CA ALA A 134 -0.51 -10.67 -11.63
C ALA A 134 -0.71 -9.18 -11.89
N LEU A 135 -0.56 -8.73 -13.15
CA LEU A 135 -0.83 -7.33 -13.52
C LEU A 135 -2.27 -6.93 -13.20
N ARG A 136 -3.25 -7.80 -13.49
CA ARG A 136 -4.64 -7.58 -13.12
C ARG A 136 -4.83 -7.45 -11.60
N ALA A 137 -4.13 -8.25 -10.80
CA ALA A 137 -4.20 -8.19 -9.35
C ALA A 137 -3.58 -6.92 -8.77
N ARG A 138 -2.44 -6.50 -9.32
CA ARG A 138 -1.78 -5.22 -9.02
C ARG A 138 -2.73 -4.05 -9.30
N ASP A 139 -3.27 -3.99 -10.51
CA ASP A 139 -4.10 -2.87 -10.95
C ASP A 139 -5.42 -2.81 -10.18
N ALA A 140 -6.00 -3.97 -9.84
CA ALA A 140 -7.19 -4.02 -9.00
C ALA A 140 -6.94 -3.46 -7.58
N ALA A 141 -5.81 -3.79 -6.96
CA ALA A 141 -5.44 -3.20 -5.67
C ALA A 141 -5.15 -1.70 -5.77
N LEU A 142 -4.52 -1.25 -6.86
CA LEU A 142 -4.29 0.17 -7.12
C LEU A 142 -5.63 0.94 -7.16
N PHE A 143 -6.59 0.49 -7.98
CA PHE A 143 -7.89 1.14 -8.06
C PHE A 143 -8.65 1.11 -6.74
N ALA A 144 -8.67 -0.03 -6.04
CA ALA A 144 -9.27 -0.15 -4.71
C ALA A 144 -8.65 0.84 -3.71
N SER A 145 -7.32 1.01 -3.74
CA SER A 145 -6.61 1.95 -2.86
C SER A 145 -7.10 3.38 -3.06
N HIS A 146 -7.18 3.82 -4.32
CA HIS A 146 -7.63 5.17 -4.67
C HIS A 146 -9.13 5.36 -4.40
N ALA A 147 -9.97 4.35 -4.64
CA ALA A 147 -11.40 4.40 -4.31
C ALA A 147 -11.65 4.53 -2.80
N CYS A 148 -10.84 3.86 -1.98
CA CYS A 148 -10.87 4.01 -0.53
C CYS A 148 -10.16 5.29 -0.02
N GLY A 149 -9.42 6.01 -0.87
CA GLY A 149 -8.65 7.18 -0.48
C GLY A 149 -7.42 6.87 0.39
N VAL A 150 -6.83 5.68 0.25
CA VAL A 150 -5.72 5.17 1.09
C VAL A 150 -4.44 4.95 0.28
N SER A 151 -3.33 4.63 0.96
CA SER A 151 -2.06 4.36 0.28
C SER A 151 -2.14 3.12 -0.59
N ALA A 152 -1.73 3.25 -1.86
CA ALA A 152 -1.52 2.12 -2.76
C ALA A 152 -0.11 1.56 -2.54
N ILE A 153 -0.01 0.36 -2.00
CA ILE A 153 1.27 -0.27 -1.64
C ILE A 153 1.56 -1.39 -2.63
N ASP A 154 2.70 -1.29 -3.29
CA ASP A 154 3.16 -2.28 -4.25
C ASP A 154 3.82 -3.49 -3.56
N ALA A 155 3.75 -4.65 -4.22
CA ALA A 155 4.26 -5.92 -3.72
C ALA A 155 5.79 -5.92 -3.60
N VAL A 156 6.29 -6.95 -2.91
CA VAL A 156 7.73 -7.17 -2.74
C VAL A 156 8.42 -7.45 -4.07
N TYR A 157 9.68 -7.05 -4.18
CA TYR A 157 10.54 -7.48 -5.27
C TYR A 157 11.44 -8.62 -4.77
N THR A 158 11.34 -9.79 -5.41
CA THR A 158 12.01 -11.02 -4.94
C THR A 158 13.43 -11.21 -5.45
N GLY A 159 13.85 -10.45 -6.48
CA GLY A 159 15.24 -10.41 -6.93
C GLY A 159 16.10 -9.62 -5.93
N LEU A 160 16.66 -10.29 -4.93
CA LEU A 160 17.43 -9.64 -3.86
C LEU A 160 18.70 -8.96 -4.36
N ASP A 161 19.33 -9.53 -5.38
CA ASP A 161 20.58 -9.02 -5.98
C ASP A 161 20.34 -8.09 -7.18
N ASP A 162 19.10 -8.04 -7.70
CA ASP A 162 18.74 -7.22 -8.86
C ASP A 162 18.12 -5.87 -8.43
N LEU A 163 18.99 -4.98 -7.96
CA LEU A 163 18.57 -3.63 -7.56
C LEU A 163 18.17 -2.75 -8.76
N VAL A 164 18.68 -3.03 -9.96
CA VAL A 164 18.34 -2.29 -11.18
C VAL A 164 16.92 -2.64 -11.61
N GLY A 165 16.56 -3.93 -11.61
CA GLY A 165 15.21 -4.41 -11.85
C GLY A 165 14.21 -3.90 -10.81
N LEU A 166 14.61 -3.88 -9.53
CA LEU A 166 13.82 -3.26 -8.46
C LEU A 166 13.54 -1.78 -8.74
N GLU A 167 14.56 -0.99 -9.12
CA GLU A 167 14.40 0.43 -9.40
C GLU A 167 13.42 0.64 -10.56
N ALA A 168 13.61 -0.08 -11.66
CA ALA A 168 12.77 0.01 -12.85
C ALA A 168 11.30 -0.37 -12.55
N GLU A 169 11.06 -1.49 -11.85
CA GLU A 169 9.72 -1.92 -11.45
C GLU A 169 9.06 -0.89 -10.53
N THR A 170 9.81 -0.38 -9.53
CA THR A 170 9.30 0.60 -8.57
C THR A 170 8.93 1.91 -9.25
N ARG A 171 9.79 2.41 -10.15
CA ARG A 171 9.54 3.66 -10.90
C ARG A 171 8.31 3.52 -11.80
N ASN A 172 8.20 2.41 -12.51
CA ASN A 172 7.03 2.10 -13.32
C ASN A 172 5.76 2.07 -12.46
N HIS A 173 5.76 1.36 -11.34
CA HIS A 173 4.57 1.29 -10.48
C HIS A 173 4.24 2.63 -9.80
N ALA A 174 5.25 3.43 -9.43
CA ALA A 174 5.04 4.79 -8.92
C ALA A 174 4.34 5.67 -9.97
N SER A 175 4.71 5.57 -11.26
CA SER A 175 4.03 6.30 -12.34
C SER A 175 2.57 5.89 -12.56
N LEU A 176 2.19 4.66 -12.17
CA LEU A 176 0.79 4.22 -12.18
C LEU A 176 -0.03 4.81 -11.01
N GLY A 177 0.64 5.35 -9.98
CA GLY A 177 0.01 5.95 -8.82
C GLY A 177 0.17 5.15 -7.52
N PHE A 178 1.04 4.13 -7.48
CA PHE A 178 1.46 3.51 -6.22
C PHE A 178 2.24 4.51 -5.36
N THR A 179 1.96 4.56 -4.06
CA THR A 179 2.53 5.52 -3.11
C THR A 179 3.55 4.90 -2.16
N ALA A 180 3.66 3.57 -2.13
CA ALA A 180 4.61 2.80 -1.33
C ALA A 180 4.95 1.48 -2.03
N LYS A 181 6.04 0.82 -1.63
CA LYS A 181 6.40 -0.53 -2.06
C LYS A 181 6.96 -1.31 -0.86
N ALA A 182 6.59 -2.57 -0.74
CA ALA A 182 7.10 -3.44 0.31
C ALA A 182 8.56 -3.83 0.05
N ALA A 183 9.41 -3.72 1.08
CA ALA A 183 10.80 -4.15 1.05
C ALA A 183 10.98 -5.40 1.91
N ILE A 184 11.71 -6.39 1.40
CA ILE A 184 12.04 -7.64 2.12
C ILE A 184 13.51 -7.75 2.49
N HIS A 185 14.34 -6.83 2.00
CA HIS A 185 15.76 -6.76 2.32
C HIS A 185 16.20 -5.30 2.53
N PRO A 186 17.08 -5.00 3.53
CA PRO A 186 17.50 -3.63 3.81
C PRO A 186 18.11 -2.89 2.61
N ALA A 187 18.82 -3.59 1.72
CA ALA A 187 19.39 -2.99 0.51
C ALA A 187 18.34 -2.40 -0.45
N GLN A 188 17.09 -2.84 -0.37
CA GLN A 188 15.99 -2.36 -1.22
C GLN A 188 15.48 -0.99 -0.78
N ILE A 189 15.66 -0.61 0.50
CA ILE A 189 15.01 0.58 1.09
C ILE A 189 15.43 1.86 0.36
N THR A 190 16.74 2.07 0.18
CA THR A 190 17.26 3.27 -0.48
C THR A 190 16.80 3.35 -1.93
N VAL A 191 16.86 2.23 -2.65
CA VAL A 191 16.44 2.14 -4.06
C VAL A 191 14.96 2.45 -4.22
N ILE A 192 14.10 1.86 -3.36
CA ILE A 192 12.66 2.11 -3.36
C ILE A 192 12.38 3.59 -3.09
N HIS A 193 13.01 4.18 -2.07
CA HIS A 193 12.81 5.59 -1.75
C HIS A 193 13.21 6.51 -2.90
N GLN A 194 14.31 6.23 -3.60
CA GLN A 194 14.76 7.00 -4.77
C GLN A 194 13.82 6.83 -5.96
N ALA A 195 13.43 5.60 -6.29
CA ALA A 195 12.55 5.29 -7.41
C ALA A 195 11.12 5.83 -7.24
N GLN A 196 10.67 6.02 -6.01
CA GLN A 196 9.37 6.64 -5.71
C GLN A 196 9.36 8.17 -5.77
N ARG A 197 10.51 8.82 -5.91
CA ARG A 197 10.54 10.27 -6.09
C ARG A 197 10.14 10.60 -7.53
N PRO A 198 9.26 11.61 -7.74
CA PRO A 198 9.06 12.16 -9.06
C PRO A 198 10.41 12.53 -9.69
N SER A 199 10.55 12.29 -10.98
CA SER A 199 11.75 12.71 -11.71
C SER A 199 11.80 14.23 -11.86
N ASP A 200 12.98 14.76 -12.19
CA ASP A 200 13.11 16.20 -12.49
C ASP A 200 12.20 16.62 -13.64
N ASP A 201 11.94 15.72 -14.61
CA ASP A 201 11.02 15.98 -15.71
C ASP A 201 9.56 16.01 -15.25
N ASP A 202 9.15 15.09 -14.34
CA ASP A 202 7.81 15.12 -13.73
C ASP A 202 7.58 16.44 -12.96
N MET A 203 8.60 16.89 -12.23
CA MET A 203 8.56 18.15 -11.48
C MET A 203 8.49 19.37 -12.40
N ALA A 204 9.27 19.37 -13.49
CA ALA A 204 9.24 20.42 -14.50
C ALA A 204 7.87 20.48 -15.18
N TRP A 205 7.34 19.34 -15.64
CA TRP A 205 6.02 19.24 -16.23
C TRP A 205 4.92 19.72 -15.27
N ALA A 206 4.97 19.30 -14.00
CA ALA A 206 4.01 19.74 -12.99
C ALA A 206 4.04 21.26 -12.79
N GLN A 207 5.23 21.86 -12.77
CA GLN A 207 5.38 23.32 -12.68
C GLN A 207 4.84 24.03 -13.93
N GLU A 208 5.15 23.52 -15.13
CA GLU A 208 4.65 24.07 -16.40
C GLU A 208 3.11 24.07 -16.45
N VAL A 209 2.46 22.98 -16.03
CA VAL A 209 0.99 22.86 -15.99
C VAL A 209 0.37 23.83 -14.98
N ILE A 210 0.91 23.91 -13.76
CA ILE A 210 0.39 24.83 -12.74
C ILE A 210 0.49 26.29 -13.21
N THR A 211 1.61 26.65 -13.84
CA THR A 211 1.82 27.99 -14.39
C THR A 211 0.88 28.28 -15.57
N GLU A 212 0.77 27.36 -16.53
CA GLU A 212 -0.08 27.54 -17.72
C GLU A 212 -1.55 27.68 -17.37
N LEU A 213 -2.03 26.92 -16.38
CA LEU A 213 -3.41 26.99 -15.92
C LEU A 213 -3.66 28.08 -14.86
N GLN A 214 -2.65 28.90 -14.55
CA GLN A 214 -2.71 29.97 -13.55
C GLN A 214 -3.28 29.47 -12.21
N ASP A 215 -2.76 28.32 -11.76
CA ASP A 215 -3.21 27.60 -10.56
C ASP A 215 -4.74 27.35 -10.51
N GLY A 216 -5.35 27.17 -11.69
CA GLY A 216 -6.77 26.84 -11.85
C GLY A 216 -7.66 28.01 -12.25
N ALA A 217 -7.14 29.24 -12.35
CA ALA A 217 -7.90 30.38 -12.85
C ALA A 217 -8.22 30.26 -14.36
N LYS A 218 -7.41 29.50 -15.12
CA LYS A 218 -7.63 29.21 -16.53
C LYS A 218 -8.19 27.79 -16.71
N ALA A 219 -9.25 27.65 -17.51
CA ALA A 219 -9.94 26.37 -17.69
C ALA A 219 -9.12 25.33 -18.49
N SER A 220 -8.34 25.78 -19.48
CA SER A 220 -7.47 24.93 -20.30
C SER A 220 -6.28 25.71 -20.87
N GLY A 221 -5.24 25.00 -21.29
CA GLY A 221 -4.01 25.58 -21.82
C GLY A 221 -3.21 24.59 -22.66
N ARG A 222 -1.97 24.95 -23.00
CA ARG A 222 -1.08 24.08 -23.79
C ARG A 222 0.30 23.96 -23.15
N VAL A 223 0.72 22.73 -22.86
CA VAL A 223 2.06 22.40 -22.31
C VAL A 223 2.69 21.32 -23.18
N ARG A 224 3.97 21.51 -23.56
CA ARG A 224 4.74 20.56 -24.39
C ARG A 224 4.00 20.06 -25.63
N GLY A 225 3.25 20.95 -26.28
CA GLY A 225 2.48 20.63 -27.48
C GLY A 225 1.13 19.95 -27.24
N ALA A 226 0.80 19.55 -26.01
CA ALA A 226 -0.46 18.90 -25.63
C ALA A 226 -1.42 19.86 -24.90
N MET A 227 -2.73 19.62 -25.04
CA MET A 227 -3.76 20.34 -24.29
C MET A 227 -3.75 19.88 -22.84
N VAL A 228 -3.83 20.85 -21.91
CA VAL A 228 -3.93 20.59 -20.47
C VAL A 228 -5.14 21.29 -19.88
N ASP A 229 -5.71 20.71 -18.83
CA ASP A 229 -6.94 21.13 -18.17
C ASP A 229 -6.94 20.70 -16.68
N GLN A 230 -8.11 20.72 -16.03
CA GLN A 230 -8.25 20.49 -14.59
C GLN A 230 -7.75 19.11 -14.10
N PRO A 231 -8.00 17.98 -14.80
CA PRO A 231 -7.35 16.71 -14.52
C PRO A 231 -5.82 16.79 -14.47
N HIS A 232 -5.20 17.47 -15.44
CA HIS A 232 -3.74 17.63 -15.49
C HIS A 232 -3.24 18.51 -14.34
N LEU A 233 -3.97 19.58 -13.98
CA LEU A 233 -3.64 20.41 -12.81
C LEU A 233 -3.66 19.60 -11.51
N SER A 234 -4.64 18.71 -11.35
CA SER A 234 -4.76 17.84 -10.19
C SER A 234 -3.59 16.86 -10.09
N ALA A 235 -3.18 16.27 -11.22
CA ALA A 235 -2.00 15.41 -11.30
C ALA A 235 -0.71 16.19 -10.98
N ALA A 236 -0.53 17.39 -11.53
CA ALA A 236 0.62 18.25 -11.29
C ALA A 236 0.75 18.63 -9.79
N ARG A 237 -0.34 19.01 -9.13
CA ARG A 237 -0.36 19.29 -7.69
C ARG A 237 0.03 18.07 -6.87
N ARG A 238 -0.46 16.88 -7.24
CA ARG A 238 -0.10 15.62 -6.57
C ARG A 238 1.40 15.34 -6.68
N ILE A 239 1.98 15.52 -7.86
CA ILE A 239 3.44 15.35 -8.09
C ILE A 239 4.24 16.28 -7.15
N LYS A 240 3.85 17.55 -7.03
CA LYS A 240 4.49 18.50 -6.11
C LYS A 240 4.33 18.16 -4.62
N LEU A 241 3.19 17.59 -4.22
CA LEU A 241 3.01 17.15 -2.84
C LEU A 241 3.97 16.01 -2.50
N LEU A 242 4.15 15.05 -3.43
CA LEU A 242 5.05 13.91 -3.24
C LEU A 242 6.53 14.32 -3.07
N SER A 243 6.97 15.42 -3.67
CA SER A 243 8.33 15.95 -3.45
C SER A 243 8.52 16.59 -2.06
N SER A 244 7.44 17.02 -1.41
CA SER A 244 7.47 17.80 -0.17
C SER A 244 7.31 16.94 1.10
N SER A 245 6.86 15.69 0.96
CA SER A 245 6.49 14.80 2.07
C SER A 245 7.57 13.78 2.49
N LYS A 246 8.82 13.88 2.03
CA LYS A 246 9.88 12.90 2.35
C LYS A 246 11.25 13.53 2.59
#